data_AF-A0A9D5MRJ0-F1
#
_entry.id   AF-A0A9D5MRJ0-F1
#
_cell.length_a   1.000
_cell.length_b   1.000
_cell.length_c   1.000
_cell.angle_alpha   90.00
_cell.angle_beta   90.00
_cell.angle_gamma   90.00
#
_symmetry.space_group_name_H-M   'P 1'
#
loop_
_entity.id
_entity.type
_entity.pdbx_description
1 polymer ?
#
loop_
_entity_poly.entity_id
_entity_poly.type
_entity_poly.pdbx_seq_one_letter_code
_entity_poly.pdbx_strand_id
1 'polypeptide(L)' 'MGGRFFMSKYSYEFKKKVVLEYLAGKGGPVILARKYGIPSETRIKEWVKAYQNLGD' A
#
# COMPACT_ATOMS: atom_id res chain seq x y z
N MET A 1 4.30 3.12 26.02
CA MET A 1 5.62 3.20 25.37
C MET A 1 5.59 2.41 24.07
N GLY A 2 6.21 2.94 23.02
CA GLY A 2 6.34 2.28 21.72
C GLY A 2 5.48 2.90 20.62
N GLY A 3 5.62 4.22 20.39
CA GLY A 3 5.18 4.81 19.13
C GLY A 3 5.92 4.11 17.99
N ARG A 4 5.21 3.26 17.26
CA ARG A 4 5.74 2.51 16.13
C ARG A 4 5.90 3.52 14.99
N PHE A 5 7.03 4.20 14.95
CA PHE A 5 7.44 4.98 13.79
C PHE A 5 7.59 3.99 12.62
N PHE A 6 6.51 3.81 11.86
CA PHE A 6 6.55 3.12 10.57
C PHE A 6 7.41 3.98 9.65
N MET A 7 8.73 3.82 9.72
CA MET A 7 9.63 4.23 8.66
C MET A 7 9.10 3.56 7.39
N SER A 8 8.47 4.38 6.57
CA SER A 8 7.89 3.93 5.32
C SER A 8 9.06 3.62 4.40
N LYS A 9 9.49 2.35 4.36
CA LYS A 9 10.49 1.84 3.39
C LYS A 9 10.12 2.17 1.94
N TYR A 10 8.87 2.55 1.70
CA TYR A 10 8.32 2.96 0.42
C TYR A 10 7.88 4.43 0.47
N SER A 11 8.35 5.23 -0.48
CA SER A 11 7.91 6.61 -0.68
C SER A 11 6.42 6.70 -0.94
N TYR A 12 5.81 7.85 -0.61
CA TYR A 12 4.40 8.12 -0.85
C TYR A 12 4.00 7.86 -2.31
N GLU A 13 4.82 8.29 -3.27
CA GLU A 13 4.58 8.07 -4.70
C GLU A 13 4.52 6.59 -5.07
N PHE A 14 5.39 5.77 -4.48
CA PHE A 14 5.36 4.32 -4.69
C PHE A 14 4.08 3.71 -4.14
N LYS A 15 3.71 4.05 -2.89
CA LYS A 15 2.45 3.58 -2.28
C LYS A 15 1.24 3.99 -3.14
N LYS A 16 1.20 5.25 -3.59
CA LYS A 16 0.16 5.78 -4.46
C LYS A 16 0.09 5.01 -5.79
N LYS A 17 1.23 4.74 -6.44
CA LYS A 17 1.28 3.94 -7.67
C LYS A 17 0.68 2.54 -7.47
N VAL A 18 1.03 1.87 -6.38
CA VAL A 18 0.51 0.53 -6.05
C VAL A 18 -1.00 0.57 -5.76
N VAL A 19 -1.47 1.55 -4.99
CA VAL A 19 -2.90 1.74 -4.70
C VAL A 19 -3.69 2.06 -5.96
N LEU A 20 -3.17 2.91 -6.85
CA LEU A 20 -3.83 3.23 -8.12
C LEU A 20 -3.95 2.01 -9.04
N GLU A 21 -2.93 1.16 -9.13
CA GLU A 21 -3.02 -0.11 -9.88
C GLU A 21 -4.06 -1.06 -9.27
N TYR A 22 -4.17 -1.09 -7.94
CA TYR A 22 -5.21 -1.84 -7.23
C TYR A 22 -6.61 -1.31 -7.56
N LEU A 23 -6.82 0.01 -7.48
CA LEU A 23 -8.09 0.66 -7.79
C LEU A 23 -8.46 0.55 -9.27
N ALA A 24 -7.47 0.48 -10.17
CA ALA A 24 -7.66 0.24 -11.59
C ALA A 24 -8.03 -1.23 -11.92
N GLY A 25 -8.12 -2.11 -10.92
CA GLY A 25 -8.49 -3.52 -11.13
C GLY A 25 -7.38 -4.37 -11.78
N LYS A 26 -6.13 -3.90 -11.79
CA LYS A 26 -5.00 -4.63 -12.42
C LYS A 26 -4.54 -5.86 -11.65
N GLY A 27 -5.12 -6.12 -10.48
CA GLY A 27 -4.87 -7.31 -9.68
C GLY A 27 -5.14 -7.09 -8.19
N GLY A 28 -5.32 -8.20 -7.46
CA GLY A 28 -5.47 -8.19 -6.01
C GLY A 28 -4.19 -7.80 -5.25
N PRO A 29 -4.26 -7.64 -3.92
CA PRO A 29 -3.14 -7.20 -3.11
C PRO A 29 -1.99 -8.22 -3.13
N VAL A 30 -2.27 -9.51 -3.29
CA VAL A 30 -1.25 -10.57 -3.44
C VAL A 30 -0.45 -10.41 -4.74
N ILE A 31 -1.15 -10.14 -5.85
CA ILE A 31 -0.55 -10.02 -7.18
C ILE A 31 0.35 -8.79 -7.21
N LEU A 32 -0.16 -7.66 -6.74
CA LEU A 32 0.60 -6.42 -6.65
C LEU A 32 1.78 -6.58 -5.68
N ALA A 33 1.58 -7.25 -4.53
CA ALA A 33 2.67 -7.48 -3.60
C ALA A 33 3.81 -8.27 -4.23
N ARG A 34 3.50 -9.35 -4.96
CA ARG A 34 4.52 -10.11 -5.72
C ARG A 34 5.18 -9.27 -6.81
N LYS A 35 4.40 -8.54 -7.62
CA LYS A 35 4.88 -7.68 -8.72
C LYS A 35 5.89 -6.64 -8.23
N TYR A 36 5.65 -6.08 -7.06
CA TYR A 36 6.46 -5.02 -6.46
C TYR A 36 7.46 -5.52 -5.40
N GLY A 37 7.58 -6.84 -5.20
CA GLY A 37 8.48 -7.41 -4.18
C GLY A 37 8.11 -7.01 -2.74
N ILE A 38 6.83 -6.72 -2.49
CA ILE A 38 6.32 -6.40 -1.16
C ILE A 38 6.09 -7.71 -0.41
N PRO A 39 6.74 -7.91 0.74
CA PRO A 39 6.68 -9.19 1.47
C PRO A 39 5.32 -9.45 2.13
N SER A 40 4.43 -8.46 2.16
CA SER A 40 3.15 -8.57 2.86
C SER A 40 2.06 -7.86 2.08
N GLU A 41 1.08 -8.62 1.59
CA GLU A 41 -0.15 -8.11 0.96
C GLU A 41 -0.95 -7.18 1.90
N THR A 42 -0.84 -7.38 3.21
CA THR A 42 -1.48 -6.54 4.24
C THR A 42 -1.05 -5.09 4.11
N ARG A 43 0.20 -4.81 3.71
CA ARG A 43 0.68 -3.44 3.48
C ARG A 43 -0.08 -2.76 2.35
N ILE A 44 -0.43 -3.49 1.30
CA ILE A 44 -1.22 -2.93 0.20
C ILE A 44 -2.63 -2.60 0.70
N LYS A 45 -3.26 -3.49 1.48
CA LYS A 45 -4.57 -3.21 2.09
C LYS A 45 -4.52 -1.99 3.00
N GLU A 46 -3.47 -1.85 3.81
CA GLU A 46 -3.25 -0.66 4.65
C GLU A 46 -3.06 0.61 3.83
N TRP A 47 -2.33 0.57 2.71
CA TRP A 47 -2.17 1.74 1.84
C TRP A 47 -3.46 2.13 1.14
N VAL A 48 -4.24 1.16 0.67
CA VAL A 48 -5.57 1.40 0.09
C VAL A 48 -6.48 2.02 1.14
N LYS A 49 -6.53 1.46 2.35
CA LYS A 49 -7.32 2.00 3.46
C LYS A 49 -6.87 3.40 3.86
N ALA A 50 -5.56 3.63 3.95
CA ALA A 50 -5.01 4.95 4.23
C ALA A 50 -5.35 5.95 3.13
N TYR A 51 -5.34 5.53 1.86
CA TYR A 51 -5.73 6.37 0.73
C TYR A 51 -7.23 6.71 0.76
N GLN A 52 -8.09 5.76 1.11
CA GLN A 52 -9.52 6.00 1.30
C GLN A 52 -9.81 6.92 2.50
N ASN A 53 -9.08 6.74 3.61
CA ASN A 53 -9.19 7.59 4.80
C ASN A 53 -8.58 8.99 4.62
N LEU A 54 -7.72 9.20 3.62
CA LEU A 54 -7.11 10.51 3.35
C LEU A 54 -8.06 11.48 2.63
N GLY A 55 -9.24 11.02 2.21
CA GLY A 55 -10.27 11.81 1.55
C GLY A 55 -11.47 12.08 2.46
N ASP A 56 -11.23 12.74 3.60
CA ASP A 56 -12.27 13.48 4.34
C ASP A 56 -12.73 14.70 3.53
#